data_AF-A0A7C3XA25-F1
#
_entry.id   AF-A0A7C3XA25-F1
#
_cell.length_a   1.000
_cell.length_b   1.000
_cell.length_c   1.000
_cell.angle_alpha   90.00
_cell.angle_beta   90.00
_cell.angle_gamma   90.00
#
_symmetry.space_group_name_H-M   'P 1'
#
loop_
_entity.id
_entity.type
_entity.pdbx_description
1 polymer ?
#
loop_
_entity_poly.entity_id
_entity_poly.type
_entity_poly.pdbx_seq_one_letter_code
_entity_poly.pdbx_strand_id
1 'polypeptide(L)' 'PMVNEGTYEVRVEEDGWTVRTVDGKLSAHFEHTVAVTDGEPMVLTLP' A
#
# COMPACT_ATOMS: atom_id res chain seq x y z
N PRO A 1 -3.23 2.06 1.42
CA PRO A 1 -3.55 1.28 0.19
C PRO A 1 -2.42 1.37 -0.85
N MET A 2 -2.20 0.31 -1.63
CA MET A 2 -1.36 0.33 -2.84
C MET A 2 -2.25 0.37 -4.08
N VAL A 3 -1.94 1.22 -5.06
CA VAL A 3 -2.69 1.32 -6.32
C VAL A 3 -1.72 1.36 -7.49
N ASN A 4 -2.01 0.57 -8.51
CA ASN A 4 -1.22 0.47 -9.74
C ASN A 4 -1.89 1.25 -10.87
N GLU A 5 -1.10 1.89 -11.73
CA GLU A 5 -1.58 2.61 -12.92
C GLU A 5 -2.21 1.69 -13.97
N GLY A 6 -1.65 0.48 -14.13
CA GLY A 6 -2.11 -0.51 -15.11
C GLY A 6 -2.95 -1.61 -14.49
N THR A 7 -2.41 -2.82 -14.47
CA THR A 7 -3.09 -4.01 -13.92
C THR A 7 -2.83 -4.18 -12.42
N TYR A 8 -3.66 -4.98 -11.76
CA TYR A 8 -3.48 -5.31 -10.33
C TYR A 8 -2.40 -6.38 -10.10
N GLU A 9 -1.88 -7.01 -11.15
CA GLU A 9 -0.94 -8.13 -11.05
C GLU A 9 0.43 -7.66 -10.56
N VAL A 10 1.01 -8.42 -9.62
CA VAL A 10 2.33 -8.18 -9.04
C VAL A 10 3.14 -9.46 -8.99
N ARG A 11 4.47 -9.32 -8.90
CA ARG A 11 5.41 -10.41 -8.68
C ARG A 11 6.41 -10.05 -7.59
N VAL A 12 6.89 -11.06 -6.87
CA VAL A 12 8.02 -10.94 -5.93
C VAL A 12 9.29 -11.24 -6.71
N GLU A 13 10.29 -10.37 -6.61
CA GLU A 13 11.59 -10.54 -7.28
C GLU A 13 12.46 -11.60 -6.55
N GLU A 14 13.59 -11.96 -7.16
CA GLU A 14 14.48 -13.03 -6.65
C GLU A 14 15.08 -12.74 -5.26
N ASP A 15 15.08 -11.47 -4.84
CA ASP A 15 15.51 -11.07 -3.50
C ASP A 15 14.52 -11.48 -2.39
N GLY A 16 13.32 -11.93 -2.75
CA GLY A 16 12.28 -12.37 -1.82
C GLY A 16 11.50 -11.25 -1.14
N TRP A 17 11.74 -9.98 -1.51
CA TRP A 17 11.18 -8.81 -0.84
C TRP A 17 10.57 -7.78 -1.79
N THR A 18 11.26 -7.47 -2.89
CA THR A 18 10.81 -6.43 -3.81
C THR A 18 9.56 -6.91 -4.54
N VAL A 19 8.47 -6.17 -4.40
CA VAL A 19 7.22 -6.40 -5.13
C VAL A 19 7.12 -5.40 -6.28
N ARG A 20 6.99 -5.89 -7.51
CA ARG A 20 6.87 -5.07 -8.72
C ARG A 20 5.56 -5.38 -9.46
N THR A 21 4.98 -4.37 -10.10
CA THR A 21 3.90 -4.54 -11.07
C THR A 21 4.37 -5.42 -12.24
N VAL A 22 3.54 -6.37 -12.66
CA VAL A 22 3.91 -7.28 -13.77
C VAL A 22 4.06 -6.51 -15.09
N ASP A 23 3.28 -5.45 -15.29
CA ASP A 23 3.32 -4.59 -16.48
C ASP A 23 4.41 -3.49 -16.42
N GLY A 24 5.15 -3.39 -15.31
CA GLY A 24 6.24 -2.44 -15.12
C GLY A 24 5.81 -0.97 -14.98
N LYS A 25 4.51 -0.67 -14.90
CA LYS A 25 3.99 0.69 -14.72
C LYS A 25 4.06 1.16 -13.25
N LEU A 26 3.74 2.43 -13.03
CA LEU A 26 3.83 3.08 -11.73
C LEU A 26 2.87 2.46 -10.69
N SER A 27 3.30 2.50 -9.44
CA SER A 27 2.50 2.16 -8.26
C SER A 27 2.73 3.20 -7.18
N ALA A 28 1.70 3.48 -6.38
CA ALA A 28 1.75 4.41 -5.26
C ALA A 28 1.13 3.79 -4.00
N HIS A 29 1.66 4.17 -2.83
CA HIS A 29 1.19 3.69 -1.53
C HIS A 29 1.05 4.82 -0.52
N PHE A 30 0.02 4.71 0.31
CA PHE A 30 -0.15 5.50 1.54
C PHE A 30 -0.59 4.60 2.69
N GLU A 31 -0.18 4.94 3.90
CA GLU A 31 -0.52 4.19 5.10
C GLU A 31 -0.83 5.13 6.27
N HIS A 32 -1.86 4.78 7.05
CA HIS A 32 -2.10 5.35 8.36
C HIS A 32 -2.35 4.23 9.37
N THR A 33 -1.88 4.42 10.60
CA THR A 33 -2.31 3.61 11.73
C THR A 33 -3.54 4.25 12.37
N VAL A 34 -4.61 3.48 12.55
CA VAL A 34 -5.88 3.97 13.10
C VAL A 34 -6.23 3.19 14.36
N ALA A 35 -6.54 3.90 15.45
CA ALA A 35 -7.11 3.33 16.66
C ALA A 35 -8.64 3.43 16.63
N VAL A 36 -9.31 2.31 16.88
CA VAL A 36 -10.77 2.25 17.06
C VAL A 36 -11.10 2.70 18.48
N THR A 37 -12.07 3.60 18.63
CA THR A 37 -12.55 4.10 19.92
C THR A 37 -14.06 3.89 20.04
N ASP A 38 -14.63 4.14 21.21
CA ASP A 38 -16.09 4.14 21.41
C ASP A 38 -16.79 5.30 20.66
N GLY A 39 -16.02 6.30 20.19
CA GLY A 39 -16.47 7.41 19.38
C GLY A 39 -15.82 7.39 17.99
N GLU A 40 -15.30 8.54 17.56
CA GLU A 40 -14.63 8.66 16.26
C GLU A 40 -13.30 7.88 16.22
N PRO A 41 -12.93 7.28 15.08
CA PRO A 41 -11.63 6.65 14.91
C PRO A 41 -10.51 7.70 14.99
N MET A 42 -9.41 7.34 15.64
CA MET A 42 -8.25 8.21 15.76
C MET A 42 -7.17 7.80 14.76
N VAL A 43 -6.75 8.72 13.89
CA VAL A 43 -5.62 8.52 12.98
C VAL A 43 -4.34 8.90 13.72
N LEU A 44 -3.50 7.90 14.05
CA LEU A 44 -2.33 8.06 14.91
C LEU A 44 -1.10 8.63 14.20
N THR A 45 -1.11 8.63 12.86
CA THR A 45 0.05 8.99 12.03
C THR A 45 -0.28 10.12 11.05
N LEU A 46 -1.18 11.05 11.42
CA LEU A 46 -1.34 12.30 10.67
C LEU A 46 -0.04 13.11 10.70
N PRO A 47 0.24 13.93 9.67
CA PRO A 47 1.43 14.79 9.62
C PRO A 47 1.52 15.81 10.76
#